data_AF-A0A078KVE1-F1
#
_entry.id   AF-A0A078KVE1-F1
#
_cell.length_a   1.000
_cell.length_b   1.000
_cell.length_c   1.000
_cell.angle_alpha   90.00
_cell.angle_beta   90.00
_cell.angle_gamma   90.00
#
_symmetry.space_group_name_H-M   'P 1'
#
loop_
_entity.id
_entity.type
_entity.pdbx_description
1 polymer ?
#
loop_
_entity_poly.entity_id
_entity_poly.type
_entity_poly.pdbx_seq_one_letter_code
_entity_poly.pdbx_strand_id
1 'polypeptide(L)'
;MKLFKTTNQKSTKSIVIEFYSPDETHPPAIEHELLSNSEIGAKLRNEKQQTVRYIYALNDPIIEGINDLTVINLADDDNLHAFANSINQGDSLTILAQGDKDTQTVAGYSAEEFVEILQIDLGLRGLHTVELFAAHIGHCTEFRETVVNSLNCAEHFITYKGIPTANETGICGFVEDDSEMSDEDEEKTLRFLGAADLDEIRVVEKSEAVIYGFGVGS
;
A
#
# COMPACT_ATOMS: atom_id res chain seq x y z
N MET A 1 -13.10 37.27 28.15
CA MET A 1 -13.53 36.35 27.08
C MET A 1 -12.28 35.62 26.59
N LYS A 2 -12.09 34.35 27.00
CA LYS A 2 -10.92 33.56 26.60
C LYS A 2 -11.21 32.99 25.21
N LEU A 3 -10.52 33.51 24.19
CA LEU A 3 -10.47 32.89 22.87
C LEU A 3 -9.78 31.54 23.02
N PHE A 4 -10.52 30.47 22.73
CA PHE A 4 -9.97 29.12 22.69
C PHE A 4 -8.86 29.08 21.64
N LYS A 5 -7.71 28.56 22.06
CA LYS A 5 -6.55 28.27 21.21
C LYS A 5 -7.03 27.50 19.99
N THR A 6 -6.69 28.01 18.82
CA THR A 6 -6.62 27.23 17.57
C THR A 6 -5.82 25.97 17.88
N THR A 7 -6.49 24.81 17.93
CA THR A 7 -5.80 23.52 17.82
C THR A 7 -5.06 23.57 16.50
N ASN A 8 -3.73 23.55 16.55
CA ASN A 8 -2.89 23.30 15.38
C ASN A 8 -3.30 21.94 14.83
N GLN A 9 -4.27 21.91 13.93
CA GLN A 9 -4.65 20.72 13.19
C GLN A 9 -3.44 20.43 12.30
N LYS A 10 -2.62 19.46 12.70
CA LYS A 10 -1.54 18.97 11.84
C LYS A 10 -2.18 18.60 10.49
N SER A 11 -1.59 19.07 9.40
CA SER A 11 -2.08 18.76 8.06
C SER A 11 -2.01 17.26 7.84
N THR A 12 -3.12 16.66 7.41
CA THR A 12 -3.16 15.25 6.99
C THR A 12 -2.26 15.06 5.77
N LYS A 13 -1.51 13.97 5.74
CA LYS A 13 -0.62 13.60 4.64
C LYS A 13 -0.87 12.15 4.20
N SER A 14 -0.32 11.80 3.04
CA SER A 14 -0.31 10.43 2.54
C SER A 14 1.13 9.96 2.49
N ILE A 15 1.37 8.78 3.04
CA ILE A 15 2.71 8.22 3.30
C ILE A 15 2.84 6.97 2.45
N VAL A 16 3.99 6.81 1.79
CA VAL A 16 4.27 5.68 0.91
C VAL A 16 5.21 4.72 1.64
N ILE A 17 4.83 3.45 1.73
CA ILE A 17 5.69 2.37 2.24
C ILE A 17 5.73 1.24 1.21
N GLU A 18 6.84 0.51 1.18
CA GLU A 18 7.02 -0.64 0.29
C GLU A 18 7.09 -1.92 1.13
N PHE A 19 6.27 -2.91 0.81
CA PHE A 19 6.33 -4.24 1.40
C PHE A 19 7.06 -5.17 0.45
N TYR A 20 7.91 -6.00 1.04
CA TYR A 20 8.71 -6.99 0.33
C TYR A 20 8.47 -8.38 0.87
N SER A 21 8.54 -9.36 -0.03
CA SER A 21 8.32 -10.76 0.36
C SER A 21 9.39 -11.26 1.33
N PRO A 22 9.00 -12.02 2.38
CA PRO A 22 9.97 -12.68 3.24
C PRO A 22 10.60 -13.91 2.58
N ASP A 23 10.05 -14.37 1.45
CA ASP A 23 10.50 -15.58 0.78
C ASP A 23 11.76 -15.35 -0.08
N GLU A 24 12.74 -16.23 0.07
CA GLU A 24 14.03 -16.22 -0.65
C GLU A 24 14.00 -17.09 -1.92
N THR A 25 12.87 -17.72 -2.23
CA THR A 25 12.85 -18.90 -3.11
C THR A 25 13.29 -18.66 -4.56
N HIS A 26 13.39 -17.40 -5.04
CA HIS A 26 13.83 -17.14 -6.42
C HIS A 26 14.44 -15.73 -6.66
N PRO A 27 15.76 -15.60 -6.94
CA PRO A 27 16.40 -14.29 -7.13
C PRO A 27 15.81 -13.41 -8.26
N PRO A 28 15.44 -13.95 -9.44
CA PRO A 28 14.71 -13.15 -10.43
C PRO A 28 13.37 -12.59 -9.94
N ALA A 29 12.66 -13.28 -9.03
CA ALA A 29 11.41 -12.75 -8.49
C ALA A 29 11.67 -11.55 -7.57
N ILE A 30 12.73 -11.64 -6.74
CA ILE A 30 13.21 -10.53 -5.91
C ILE A 30 13.62 -9.33 -6.77
N GLU A 31 14.35 -9.54 -7.87
CA GLU A 31 14.77 -8.46 -8.77
C GLU A 31 13.56 -7.76 -9.41
N HIS A 32 12.56 -8.52 -9.87
CA HIS A 32 11.33 -7.96 -10.41
C HIS A 32 10.56 -7.13 -9.38
N GLU A 33 10.42 -7.62 -8.14
CA GLU A 33 9.76 -6.90 -7.04
C GLU A 33 10.51 -5.61 -6.67
N LEU A 34 11.84 -5.67 -6.58
CA LEU A 34 12.70 -4.51 -6.32
C LEU A 34 12.54 -3.43 -7.39
N LEU A 35 12.57 -3.82 -8.67
CA LEU A 35 12.43 -2.89 -9.80
C LEU A 35 11.04 -2.26 -9.83
N SER A 36 9.97 -3.07 -9.74
CA SER A 36 8.60 -2.57 -9.81
C SER A 36 8.29 -1.59 -8.67
N ASN A 37 8.66 -1.94 -7.44
CA ASN A 37 8.44 -1.08 -6.27
C ASN A 37 9.31 0.19 -6.33
N SER A 38 10.54 0.09 -6.85
CA SER A 38 11.44 1.25 -6.94
C SER A 38 10.94 2.31 -7.91
N GLU A 39 10.49 1.92 -9.12
CA GLU A 39 10.01 2.86 -10.14
C GLU A 39 8.73 3.58 -9.69
N ILE A 40 7.73 2.81 -9.27
CA ILE A 40 6.45 3.35 -8.80
C ILE A 40 6.64 4.14 -7.50
N GLY A 41 7.45 3.61 -6.58
CA GLY A 41 7.75 4.22 -5.30
C GLY A 41 8.44 5.56 -5.42
N ALA A 42 9.44 5.69 -6.30
CA ALA A 42 10.11 6.96 -6.53
C ALA A 42 9.11 8.04 -7.00
N LYS A 43 8.20 7.68 -7.91
CA LYS A 43 7.18 8.60 -8.42
C LYS A 43 6.18 9.02 -7.34
N LEU A 44 5.58 8.06 -6.64
CA LEU A 44 4.61 8.34 -5.57
C LEU A 44 5.24 9.16 -4.44
N ARG A 45 6.45 8.81 -3.99
CA ARG A 45 7.15 9.58 -2.96
C ARG A 45 7.37 11.03 -3.37
N ASN A 46 7.78 11.27 -4.61
CA ASN A 46 7.96 12.62 -5.14
C ASN A 46 6.64 13.41 -5.13
N GLU A 47 5.54 12.80 -5.58
CA GLU A 47 4.21 13.43 -5.54
C GLU A 47 3.74 13.77 -4.12
N LYS A 48 4.10 12.95 -3.13
CA LYS A 48 3.79 13.17 -1.71
C LYS A 48 4.83 13.98 -0.96
N GLN A 49 5.88 14.47 -1.65
CA GLN A 49 7.02 15.17 -1.04
C GLN A 49 7.70 14.37 0.09
N GLN A 50 7.68 13.05 -0.03
CA GLN A 50 8.33 12.13 0.91
C GLN A 50 9.77 11.89 0.47
N THR A 51 10.74 12.39 1.22
CA THR A 51 12.16 12.22 0.88
C THR A 51 12.76 10.91 1.37
N VAL A 52 12.10 10.24 2.32
CA VAL A 52 12.56 8.98 2.93
C VAL A 52 11.88 7.79 2.25
N ARG A 53 12.64 6.73 1.96
CA ARG A 53 12.08 5.45 1.50
C ARG A 53 11.81 4.55 2.70
N TYR A 54 10.54 4.37 3.04
CA TYR A 54 10.13 3.43 4.07
C TYR A 54 9.87 2.07 3.44
N ILE A 55 10.50 1.02 3.97
CA ILE A 55 10.30 -0.35 3.52
C ILE A 55 9.93 -1.24 4.71
N TYR A 56 9.20 -2.32 4.47
CA TYR A 56 9.02 -3.41 5.41
C TYR A 56 9.58 -4.67 4.76
N ALA A 57 10.78 -5.07 5.19
CA ALA A 57 11.48 -6.24 4.68
C ALA A 57 12.14 -7.00 5.83
N LEU A 58 11.85 -8.29 5.93
CA LEU A 58 12.47 -9.19 6.92
C LEU A 58 13.77 -9.83 6.40
N ASN A 59 14.08 -9.65 5.12
CA ASN A 59 15.10 -10.38 4.38
C ASN A 59 16.30 -9.48 4.05
N ASP A 60 17.47 -9.80 4.59
CA ASP A 60 18.72 -9.02 4.42
C ASP A 60 19.10 -8.79 2.94
N PRO A 61 19.12 -9.82 2.07
CA PRO A 61 19.28 -9.65 0.62
C PRO A 61 18.40 -8.59 -0.05
N ILE A 62 17.13 -8.43 0.37
CA ILE A 62 16.24 -7.39 -0.18
C ILE A 62 16.72 -6.02 0.26
N ILE A 63 17.10 -5.89 1.53
CA ILE A 63 17.62 -4.64 2.11
C ILE A 63 18.92 -4.24 1.40
N GLU A 64 19.83 -5.20 1.18
CA GLU A 64 21.09 -5.00 0.46
C GLU A 64 20.88 -4.64 -1.02
N GLY A 65 19.82 -5.18 -1.64
CA GLY A 65 19.45 -4.89 -3.02
C GLY A 65 18.91 -3.47 -3.24
N ILE A 66 18.46 -2.80 -2.18
CA ILE A 66 17.94 -1.43 -2.26
C ILE A 66 19.09 -0.43 -2.19
N ASN A 67 19.56 -0.02 -3.36
CA ASN A 67 20.62 0.98 -3.50
C ASN A 67 20.08 2.42 -3.37
N ASP A 68 19.72 2.83 -2.15
CA ASP A 68 19.24 4.18 -1.86
C ASP A 68 19.89 4.72 -0.57
N LEU A 69 20.23 6.01 -0.55
CA LEU A 69 20.99 6.65 0.54
C LEU A 69 20.14 6.91 1.78
N THR A 70 18.81 6.88 1.65
CA THR A 70 17.87 7.17 2.75
C THR A 70 16.74 6.15 2.80
N VAL A 71 17.10 4.93 3.18
CA VAL A 71 16.17 3.81 3.43
C VAL A 71 15.96 3.65 4.93
N ILE A 72 14.70 3.51 5.34
CA ILE A 72 14.31 3.16 6.70
C ILE A 72 13.54 1.85 6.64
N ASN A 73 14.14 0.78 7.16
CA ASN A 73 13.45 -0.50 7.31
C ASN A 73 12.59 -0.50 8.56
N LEU A 74 11.28 -0.65 8.39
CA LEU A 74 10.26 -0.67 9.42
C LEU A 74 10.16 -2.01 10.15
N ALA A 75 10.92 -3.03 9.73
CA ALA A 75 11.12 -4.25 10.51
C ALA A 75 12.13 -4.07 11.67
N ASP A 76 12.86 -2.95 11.71
CA ASP A 76 13.75 -2.58 12.81
C ASP A 76 12.99 -1.77 13.87
N ASP A 77 13.02 -2.23 15.13
CA ASP A 77 12.31 -1.63 16.26
C ASP A 77 12.60 -0.14 16.45
N ASP A 78 13.85 0.31 16.25
CA ASP A 78 14.23 1.71 16.45
C ASP A 78 13.58 2.60 15.37
N ASN A 79 13.55 2.11 14.14
CA ASN A 79 12.93 2.79 12.99
C ASN A 79 11.41 2.81 13.10
N LEU A 80 10.81 1.71 13.57
CA LEU A 80 9.39 1.55 13.79
C LEU A 80 8.82 2.60 14.74
N HIS A 81 9.51 2.83 15.86
CA HIS A 81 9.12 3.86 16.82
C HIS A 81 9.14 5.27 16.22
N ALA A 82 10.15 5.60 15.42
CA ALA A 82 10.22 6.89 14.74
C ALA A 82 9.10 7.04 13.71
N PHE A 83 8.82 5.99 12.93
CA PHE A 83 7.76 5.97 11.93
C PHE A 83 6.37 6.14 12.55
N ALA A 84 6.03 5.35 13.57
CA ALA A 84 4.73 5.40 14.24
C ALA A 84 4.43 6.78 14.83
N ASN A 85 5.44 7.45 15.39
CA ASN A 85 5.31 8.83 15.91
C ASN A 85 5.11 9.89 14.81
N SER A 86 5.41 9.55 13.56
CA SER A 86 5.26 10.44 12.40
C SER A 86 3.87 10.39 11.77
N ILE A 87 3.07 9.35 12.11
CA ILE A 87 1.69 9.14 11.67
C ILE A 87 0.75 9.95 12.57
N ASN A 88 -0.21 10.65 11.97
CA ASN A 88 -1.26 11.35 12.69
C ASN A 88 -2.63 10.77 12.31
N GLN A 89 -3.60 10.99 13.19
CA GLN A 89 -5.00 10.66 12.90
C GLN A 89 -5.45 11.38 11.61
N GLY A 90 -6.10 10.65 10.72
CA GLY A 90 -6.57 11.11 9.42
C GLY A 90 -5.51 11.07 8.32
N ASP A 91 -4.26 10.69 8.61
CA ASP A 91 -3.27 10.41 7.56
C ASP A 91 -3.71 9.21 6.72
N SER A 92 -3.17 9.10 5.51
CA SER A 92 -3.38 7.95 4.62
C SER A 92 -2.08 7.21 4.40
N LEU A 93 -2.17 5.92 4.16
CA LEU A 93 -1.03 5.06 3.88
C LEU A 93 -1.21 4.43 2.49
N THR A 94 -0.21 4.57 1.63
CA THR A 94 -0.12 3.88 0.34
C THR A 94 0.97 2.81 0.45
N ILE A 95 0.60 1.56 0.22
CA ILE A 95 1.48 0.39 0.33
C ILE A 95 1.76 -0.12 -1.08
N LEU A 96 3.03 -0.15 -1.45
CA LEU A 96 3.50 -0.79 -2.67
C LEU A 96 3.88 -2.23 -2.36
N ALA A 97 3.34 -3.18 -3.09
CA ALA A 97 3.62 -4.59 -2.88
C ALA A 97 3.33 -5.39 -4.14
N GLN A 98 3.97 -6.54 -4.28
CA GLN A 98 3.55 -7.53 -5.26
C GLN A 98 2.22 -8.16 -4.82
N GLY A 99 1.26 -8.25 -5.74
CA GLY A 99 0.02 -9.00 -5.53
C GLY A 99 0.08 -10.33 -6.27
N ASP A 100 -0.39 -11.40 -5.63
CA ASP A 100 -0.60 -12.69 -6.29
C ASP A 100 -2.09 -13.06 -6.15
N LYS A 101 -2.78 -13.06 -7.29
CA LYS A 101 -4.20 -13.38 -7.39
C LYS A 101 -4.51 -14.85 -7.12
N ASP A 102 -3.61 -15.75 -7.51
CA ASP A 102 -3.85 -17.19 -7.42
C ASP A 102 -3.71 -17.68 -5.99
N THR A 103 -2.73 -17.14 -5.26
CA THR A 103 -2.56 -17.41 -3.83
C THR A 103 -3.31 -16.44 -2.93
N GLN A 104 -3.89 -15.36 -3.49
CA GLN A 104 -4.52 -14.27 -2.75
C GLN A 104 -3.60 -13.68 -1.67
N THR A 105 -2.34 -13.43 -2.01
CA THR A 105 -1.33 -12.88 -1.10
C THR A 105 -0.80 -11.53 -1.57
N VAL A 106 -0.23 -10.79 -0.63
CA VAL A 106 0.40 -9.48 -0.85
C VAL A 106 1.80 -9.53 -0.28
N ALA A 107 2.82 -9.37 -1.13
CA ALA A 107 4.22 -9.61 -0.79
C ALA A 107 4.41 -10.99 -0.11
N GLY A 108 3.69 -12.02 -0.56
CA GLY A 108 3.70 -13.35 0.04
C GLY A 108 2.99 -13.48 1.40
N TYR A 109 2.45 -12.39 1.96
CA TYR A 109 1.65 -12.42 3.19
C TYR A 109 0.18 -12.72 2.88
N SER A 110 -0.41 -13.58 3.71
CA SER A 110 -1.86 -13.76 3.78
C SER A 110 -2.57 -12.49 4.26
N ALA A 111 -3.90 -12.45 4.15
CA ALA A 111 -4.70 -11.34 4.63
C ALA A 111 -4.56 -11.10 6.14
N GLU A 112 -4.51 -12.18 6.92
CA GLU A 112 -4.33 -12.14 8.37
C GLU A 112 -2.97 -11.57 8.75
N GLU A 113 -1.89 -12.07 8.13
CA GLU A 113 -0.53 -11.58 8.35
C GLU A 113 -0.39 -10.12 7.93
N PHE A 114 -0.98 -9.73 6.79
CA PHE A 114 -1.00 -8.34 6.35
C PHE A 114 -1.66 -7.41 7.39
N VAL A 115 -2.81 -7.82 7.93
CA VAL A 115 -3.50 -7.06 8.98
C VAL A 115 -2.68 -7.01 10.27
N GLU A 116 -2.04 -8.12 10.66
CA GLU A 116 -1.15 -8.18 11.81
C GLU A 116 0.03 -7.21 11.66
N ILE A 117 0.69 -7.20 10.51
CA ILE A 117 1.79 -6.25 10.23
C ILE A 117 1.31 -4.81 10.37
N LEU A 118 0.17 -4.44 9.78
CA LEU A 118 -0.32 -3.06 9.86
C LEU A 118 -0.67 -2.64 11.29
N GLN A 119 -1.26 -3.53 12.07
CA GLN A 119 -1.87 -3.17 13.35
C GLN A 119 -1.00 -3.44 14.56
N ILE A 120 -0.19 -4.48 14.52
CA ILE A 120 0.64 -4.96 15.61
C ILE A 120 2.06 -4.46 15.39
N ASP A 121 2.67 -4.83 14.27
CA ASP A 121 4.06 -4.48 13.99
C ASP A 121 4.16 -2.97 13.77
N LEU A 122 3.52 -2.43 12.74
CA LEU A 122 3.55 -0.99 12.44
C LEU A 122 2.76 -0.12 13.44
N GLY A 123 1.94 -0.74 14.30
CA GLY A 123 1.17 -0.05 15.34
C GLY A 123 0.22 1.03 14.80
N LEU A 124 -0.23 0.92 13.55
CA LEU A 124 -1.00 1.97 12.88
C LEU A 124 -2.39 2.11 13.51
N ARG A 125 -2.87 3.35 13.65
CA ARG A 125 -4.22 3.64 14.18
C ARG A 125 -4.78 4.93 13.60
N GLY A 126 -6.09 4.97 13.39
CA GLY A 126 -6.83 6.19 13.05
C GLY A 126 -6.47 6.80 11.69
N LEU A 127 -6.00 5.99 10.73
CA LEU A 127 -5.80 6.41 9.35
C LEU A 127 -7.15 6.66 8.68
N HIS A 128 -7.18 7.58 7.71
CA HIS A 128 -8.34 7.70 6.83
C HIS A 128 -8.38 6.56 5.83
N THR A 129 -7.24 6.27 5.19
CA THR A 129 -7.17 5.30 4.09
C THR A 129 -5.91 4.46 4.20
N VAL A 130 -6.05 3.16 3.93
CA VAL A 130 -4.97 2.27 3.48
C VAL A 130 -5.23 1.91 2.03
N GLU A 131 -4.32 2.30 1.15
CA GLU A 131 -4.39 2.05 -0.28
C GLU A 131 -3.28 1.10 -0.69
N LEU A 132 -3.67 -0.07 -1.16
CA LEU A 132 -2.77 -1.14 -1.57
C LEU A 132 -2.56 -1.09 -3.08
N PHE A 133 -1.40 -0.60 -3.48
CA PHE A 133 -0.88 -0.59 -4.85
C PHE A 133 -0.28 -1.96 -5.18
N ALA A 134 -1.15 -2.94 -5.39
CA ALA A 134 -0.78 -4.30 -5.77
C ALA A 134 -1.69 -4.76 -6.91
N ALA A 135 -1.10 -5.48 -7.88
CA ALA A 135 -1.81 -5.95 -9.06
C ALA A 135 -2.92 -6.95 -8.68
N HIS A 136 -4.10 -6.79 -9.29
CA HIS A 136 -5.22 -7.74 -9.26
C HIS A 136 -5.84 -8.08 -7.88
N ILE A 137 -5.40 -7.46 -6.79
CA ILE A 137 -5.97 -7.72 -5.45
C ILE A 137 -7.45 -7.31 -5.36
N GLY A 138 -7.90 -6.39 -6.20
CA GLY A 138 -9.32 -6.05 -6.37
C GLY A 138 -10.20 -7.22 -6.82
N HIS A 139 -9.62 -8.31 -7.34
CA HIS A 139 -10.31 -9.56 -7.66
C HIS A 139 -10.26 -10.61 -6.54
N CYS A 140 -9.42 -10.41 -5.51
CA CYS A 140 -9.21 -11.35 -4.41
C CYS A 140 -10.26 -11.12 -3.32
N THR A 141 -11.46 -11.67 -3.50
CA THR A 141 -12.58 -11.41 -2.57
C THR A 141 -12.28 -11.89 -1.16
N GLU A 142 -11.70 -13.08 -0.97
CA GLU A 142 -11.42 -13.61 0.37
C GLU A 142 -10.38 -12.75 1.09
N PHE A 143 -9.30 -12.37 0.40
CA PHE A 143 -8.31 -11.45 0.96
C PHE A 143 -8.95 -10.14 1.40
N ARG A 144 -9.73 -9.50 0.51
CA ARG A 144 -10.36 -8.20 0.80
C ARG A 144 -11.36 -8.28 1.95
N GLU A 145 -12.21 -9.31 1.98
CA GLU A 145 -13.18 -9.51 3.07
C GLU A 145 -12.48 -9.69 4.42
N THR A 146 -11.43 -10.53 4.48
CA THR A 146 -10.65 -10.72 5.70
C THR A 146 -10.01 -9.42 6.18
N VAL A 147 -9.40 -8.65 5.26
CA VAL A 147 -8.80 -7.35 5.60
C VAL A 147 -9.87 -6.39 6.10
N VAL A 148 -10.95 -6.15 5.36
CA VAL A 148 -11.99 -5.17 5.71
C VAL A 148 -12.65 -5.45 7.06
N ASN A 149 -12.84 -6.73 7.39
CA ASN A 149 -13.43 -7.17 8.65
C ASN A 149 -12.46 -7.08 9.84
N SER A 150 -11.16 -7.14 9.59
CA SER A 150 -10.13 -7.19 10.65
C SER A 150 -9.35 -5.89 10.81
N LEU A 151 -9.38 -5.01 9.80
CA LEU A 151 -8.66 -3.75 9.73
C LEU A 151 -9.38 -2.66 10.55
N ASN A 152 -8.88 -2.42 11.75
CA ASN A 152 -9.32 -1.37 12.68
C ASN A 152 -8.48 -0.09 12.61
N CYS A 153 -7.37 -0.10 11.86
CA CYS A 153 -6.44 1.03 11.86
C CYS A 153 -6.76 2.12 10.82
N ALA A 154 -7.68 1.87 9.89
CA ALA A 154 -8.02 2.79 8.80
C ALA A 154 -9.52 2.78 8.51
N GLU A 155 -10.13 3.88 8.06
CA GLU A 155 -11.57 3.95 7.71
C GLU A 155 -11.89 3.32 6.35
N HIS A 156 -10.95 3.41 5.41
CA HIS A 156 -11.08 2.91 4.05
C HIS A 156 -9.92 1.99 3.68
N PHE A 157 -10.24 0.90 2.98
CA PHE A 157 -9.28 0.03 2.34
C PHE A 157 -9.48 0.07 0.83
N ILE A 158 -8.39 0.27 0.07
CA ILE A 158 -8.45 0.48 -1.37
C ILE A 158 -7.53 -0.51 -2.08
N THR A 159 -8.04 -1.18 -3.10
CA THR A 159 -7.32 -2.16 -3.92
C THR A 159 -7.61 -1.96 -5.41
N TYR A 160 -6.89 -2.67 -6.28
CA TYR A 160 -7.01 -2.53 -7.74
C TYR A 160 -7.27 -3.85 -8.44
N LYS A 161 -8.21 -3.84 -9.38
CA LYS A 161 -8.51 -4.97 -10.27
C LYS A 161 -7.47 -5.13 -11.38
N GLY A 162 -6.88 -4.02 -11.83
CA GLY A 162 -5.81 -3.99 -12.81
C GLY A 162 -4.41 -4.03 -12.19
N ILE A 163 -3.41 -3.69 -13.00
CA ILE A 163 -2.03 -3.47 -12.60
C ILE A 163 -1.85 -1.96 -12.37
N PRO A 164 -1.85 -1.49 -11.12
CA PRO A 164 -1.62 -0.08 -10.84
C PRO A 164 -0.13 0.23 -11.08
N THR A 165 0.16 1.35 -11.73
CA THR A 165 1.52 1.75 -12.13
C THR A 165 1.67 3.27 -12.07
N ALA A 166 2.85 3.78 -12.41
CA ALA A 166 3.14 5.21 -12.44
C ALA A 166 4.05 5.54 -13.62
N ASN A 167 3.80 6.66 -14.29
CA ASN A 167 4.62 7.16 -15.39
C ASN A 167 4.90 8.67 -15.26
N GLU A 168 5.43 9.29 -16.31
CA GLU A 168 5.73 10.73 -16.33
C GLU A 168 4.50 11.60 -16.02
N THR A 169 3.32 11.16 -16.45
CA THR A 169 2.05 11.89 -16.31
C THR A 169 1.36 11.71 -14.95
N GLY A 170 1.82 10.75 -14.14
CA GLY A 170 1.28 10.46 -12.81
C GLY A 170 0.96 8.99 -12.64
N ILE A 171 0.02 8.71 -11.74
CA ILE A 171 -0.48 7.37 -11.47
C ILE A 171 -1.42 6.91 -12.59
N CYS A 172 -1.24 5.67 -13.05
CA CYS A 172 -1.99 5.08 -14.14
C CYS A 172 -2.20 3.59 -13.88
N GLY A 173 -2.82 2.87 -14.82
CA GLY A 173 -3.03 1.43 -14.67
C GLY A 173 -3.09 0.70 -16.00
N PHE A 174 -2.98 -0.62 -15.93
CA PHE A 174 -3.27 -1.52 -17.04
C PHE A 174 -4.40 -2.46 -16.66
N VAL A 175 -5.26 -2.79 -17.61
CA VAL A 175 -6.27 -3.84 -17.48
C VAL A 175 -6.12 -4.84 -18.60
N GLU A 176 -6.45 -6.10 -18.32
CA GLU A 176 -6.63 -7.10 -19.37
C GLU A 176 -7.79 -6.66 -20.27
N ASP A 177 -7.55 -6.61 -21.58
CA ASP A 177 -8.56 -6.29 -22.59
C ASP A 177 -9.24 -7.58 -23.04
N ASP A 178 -10.48 -7.79 -22.60
CA ASP A 178 -11.29 -8.97 -22.95
C ASP A 178 -11.97 -8.84 -24.33
N SER A 179 -11.60 -7.86 -25.15
CA SER A 179 -12.19 -7.69 -26.48
C SER A 179 -11.87 -8.89 -27.38
N GLU A 180 -12.89 -9.70 -27.66
CA GLU A 180 -12.94 -10.90 -28.52
C GLU A 180 -11.61 -11.27 -29.19
N MET A 181 -10.80 -12.07 -28.48
CA MET A 181 -9.63 -12.71 -29.08
C MET A 181 -10.10 -13.78 -30.07
N SER A 182 -9.63 -13.71 -31.32
CA SER A 182 -9.70 -14.85 -32.22
C SER A 182 -8.80 -15.97 -31.69
N ASP A 183 -9.25 -17.22 -31.79
CA ASP A 183 -8.62 -18.45 -31.25
C ASP A 183 -7.13 -18.70 -31.64
N GLU A 184 -6.49 -17.81 -32.42
CA GLU A 184 -5.14 -17.97 -32.94
C GLU A 184 -4.07 -17.09 -32.25
N ASP A 185 -4.45 -16.10 -31.43
CA ASP A 185 -3.50 -15.22 -30.72
C ASP A 185 -3.77 -15.25 -29.20
N GLU A 186 -3.08 -16.12 -28.45
CA GLU A 186 -3.13 -16.16 -26.96
C GLU A 186 -2.31 -15.05 -26.29
N GLU A 187 -2.10 -13.90 -26.96
CA GLU A 187 -1.36 -12.78 -26.36
C GLU A 187 -2.34 -11.82 -25.68
N LYS A 188 -2.53 -12.01 -24.36
CA LYS A 188 -3.34 -11.12 -23.52
C LYS A 188 -2.95 -9.66 -23.78
N THR A 189 -3.83 -8.90 -24.41
CA THR A 189 -3.57 -7.50 -24.70
C THR A 189 -3.92 -6.66 -23.47
N LEU A 190 -3.00 -5.79 -23.04
CA LEU A 190 -3.23 -4.88 -21.94
C LEU A 190 -3.71 -3.52 -22.46
N ARG A 191 -4.85 -3.05 -21.97
CA ARG A 191 -5.36 -1.69 -22.21
C ARG A 191 -4.79 -0.75 -21.15
N PHE A 192 -4.20 0.35 -21.60
CA PHE A 192 -3.71 1.41 -20.72
C PHE A 192 -4.86 2.31 -20.22
N LEU A 193 -4.84 2.62 -18.93
CA LEU A 193 -5.72 3.57 -18.25
C LEU A 193 -4.91 4.77 -17.78
N GLY A 194 -5.31 5.97 -18.20
CA GLY A 194 -4.74 7.20 -17.68
C GLY A 194 -5.18 7.48 -16.25
N ALA A 195 -4.56 8.49 -15.62
CA ALA A 195 -4.90 8.89 -14.24
C ALA A 195 -6.39 9.20 -14.03
N ALA A 196 -7.07 9.74 -15.05
CA ALA A 196 -8.49 10.08 -14.99
C ALA A 196 -9.40 8.84 -14.95
N ASP A 197 -8.91 7.70 -15.44
CA ASP A 197 -9.69 6.48 -15.62
C ASP A 197 -9.31 5.41 -14.58
N LEU A 198 -8.38 5.72 -13.66
CA LEU A 198 -7.90 4.79 -12.65
C LEU A 198 -9.01 4.33 -11.69
N ASP A 199 -10.00 5.18 -11.45
CA ASP A 199 -11.16 4.83 -10.63
C ASP A 199 -12.00 3.68 -11.25
N GLU A 200 -11.87 3.38 -12.54
CA GLU A 200 -12.54 2.23 -13.19
C GLU A 200 -12.12 0.88 -12.59
N ILE A 201 -10.88 0.81 -12.10
CA ILE A 201 -10.29 -0.44 -11.58
C ILE A 201 -10.13 -0.42 -10.07
N ARG A 202 -10.47 0.70 -9.44
CA ARG A 202 -10.33 0.91 -8.01
C ARG A 202 -11.50 0.28 -7.27
N VAL A 203 -11.19 -0.46 -6.21
CA VAL A 203 -12.17 -1.03 -5.29
C VAL A 203 -11.98 -0.35 -3.95
N VAL A 204 -12.99 0.40 -3.51
CA VAL A 204 -12.97 1.15 -2.25
C VAL A 204 -13.94 0.49 -1.29
N GLU A 205 -13.41 0.02 -0.17
CA GLU A 205 -14.18 -0.66 0.87
C GLU A 205 -14.09 0.12 2.17
N LYS A 206 -15.20 0.20 2.89
CA LYS A 206 -15.22 0.81 4.21
C LYS A 206 -14.91 -0.29 5.23
N SER A 207 -13.88 -0.08 6.02
CA SER A 207 -13.55 -1.01 7.10
C SER A 207 -14.58 -0.92 8.23
N GLU A 208 -14.64 -1.97 9.05
CA GLU A 208 -15.42 -1.95 10.29
C GLU A 208 -14.71 -1.17 11.42
N ALA A 209 -13.76 -0.28 11.10
CA ALA A 209 -12.93 0.40 12.10
C ALA A 209 -13.77 1.00 13.23
N VAL A 210 -13.62 0.43 14.42
CA VAL A 210 -14.17 0.98 15.65
C VAL A 210 -13.34 2.21 15.95
N ILE A 211 -13.82 3.38 15.52
CA ILE A 211 -13.27 4.66 15.97
C ILE A 211 -13.52 4.72 17.47
N TYR A 212 -12.54 4.30 18.27
CA TYR A 212 -12.53 4.57 19.70
C TYR A 212 -12.48 6.08 19.85
N GLY A 213 -13.65 6.70 19.93
CA GLY A 213 -13.79 8.06 20.39
C GLY A 213 -13.18 8.10 21.79
N PHE A 214 -12.01 8.72 21.92
CA PHE A 214 -11.54 9.17 23.21
C PHE A 214 -12.57 10.18 23.72
N GLY A 215 -13.56 9.66 24.45
CA GLY A 215 -14.40 10.46 25.31
C GLY A 215 -13.46 11.16 26.27
N VAL A 216 -13.30 12.46 26.07
CA VAL A 216 -12.69 13.34 27.06
C VAL A 216 -13.66 13.33 28.23
N GLY A 217 -13.42 12.41 29.17
CA GLY A 217 -14.18 12.29 30.40
C GLY A 217 -13.89 13.50 31.28
N SER A 218 -14.91 14.36 31.36
CA SER A 218 -15.33 15.24 32.48
C SER A 218 -14.26 15.96 33.30
#